data_AF-A0A7X0R2L1-F1
#
_entry.id   AF-A0A7X0R2L1-F1
#
_cell.length_a   1.000
_cell.length_b   1.000
_cell.length_c   1.000
_cell.angle_alpha   90.00
_cell.angle_beta   90.00
_cell.angle_gamma   90.00
#
_symmetry.space_group_name_H-M   'P 1'
#
loop_
_entity.id
_entity.type
_entity.pdbx_description
1 polymer ?
#
loop_
_entity_poly.entity_id
_entity_poly.type
_entity_poly.pdbx_seq_one_letter_code
_entity_poly.pdbx_strand_id
1 'polypeptide(L)'
;MKIILTLFNLLFLSITSAYAQTDWQKKEKLLWESYEQKKISSEEWYQSLLIEAGSLGSELQVWLEQKTKADKSFLQTFQPVNADSLLLRIPNEWEVVKENGNSYVKLYMINLKSDTASIPRIDATINNFSDYIKIKGKWYQIRQNYKSDCGNSYYNSGLEPAGLYSLEVNSIHQNKGSEEVPYKVAFDYNGKRIESNEVKIRLYTNQWKRLVYEKVK
;
A
#
# COMPACT_ATOMS: atom_id res chain seq x y z
N MET A 1 -54.18 38.84 -1.83
CA MET A 1 -53.68 37.90 -2.86
C MET A 1 -52.36 37.34 -2.36
N LYS A 2 -52.43 36.18 -1.71
CA LYS A 2 -51.30 35.44 -1.13
C LYS A 2 -50.65 34.58 -2.23
N ILE A 3 -49.43 34.12 -1.97
CA ILE A 3 -48.75 32.98 -2.61
C ILE A 3 -48.07 33.27 -3.97
N ILE A 4 -47.13 34.22 -4.04
CA ILE A 4 -46.04 34.16 -5.04
C ILE A 4 -44.75 34.70 -4.40
N LEU A 5 -44.32 34.14 -3.27
CA LEU A 5 -43.03 34.53 -2.68
C LEU A 5 -42.42 33.39 -1.86
N THR A 6 -42.50 32.16 -2.36
CA THR A 6 -41.92 30.99 -1.66
C THR A 6 -41.63 29.81 -2.58
N LEU A 7 -41.22 30.06 -3.84
CA LEU A 7 -40.87 28.96 -4.76
C LEU A 7 -39.58 29.18 -5.55
N PHE A 8 -38.84 30.27 -5.31
CA PHE A 8 -37.57 30.54 -6.00
C PHE A 8 -36.31 30.34 -5.14
N ASN A 9 -36.45 30.07 -3.83
CA ASN A 9 -35.31 29.82 -2.94
C ASN A 9 -35.06 28.34 -2.62
N LEU A 10 -35.82 27.41 -3.20
CA LEU A 10 -35.64 25.97 -3.02
C LEU A 10 -34.93 25.27 -4.19
N LEU A 11 -34.62 25.99 -5.27
CA LEU A 11 -33.92 25.46 -6.45
C LEU A 11 -32.41 25.73 -6.49
N PHE A 12 -31.88 26.49 -5.52
CA PHE A 12 -30.43 26.76 -5.42
C PHE A 12 -29.68 25.89 -4.38
N LEU A 13 -30.38 25.02 -3.66
CA LEU A 13 -29.77 24.15 -2.65
C LEU A 13 -29.53 22.71 -3.11
N SER A 14 -29.86 22.36 -4.37
CA SER A 14 -29.69 21.00 -4.90
C SER A 14 -28.57 20.85 -5.95
N ILE A 15 -27.82 21.92 -6.26
CA ILE A 15 -26.75 21.88 -7.28
C ILE A 15 -25.34 21.80 -6.64
N THR A 16 -25.20 21.99 -5.32
CA THR A 16 -23.88 22.01 -4.67
C THR A 16 -23.26 20.64 -4.43
N SER A 17 -24.00 19.54 -4.66
CA SER A 17 -23.48 18.17 -4.48
C SER A 17 -22.91 17.54 -5.76
N ALA A 18 -23.00 18.21 -6.92
CA ALA A 18 -22.58 17.65 -8.22
C ALA A 18 -21.20 18.13 -8.74
N TYR A 19 -20.51 19.05 -8.04
CA TYR A 19 -19.30 19.74 -8.56
C TYR A 19 -18.06 19.68 -7.66
N ALA A 20 -17.87 18.57 -6.94
CA ALA A 20 -16.58 18.30 -6.29
C ALA A 20 -15.98 16.95 -6.66
N GLN A 21 -16.36 16.38 -7.82
CA GLN A 21 -15.64 15.23 -8.34
C GLN A 21 -14.25 15.71 -8.76
N THR A 22 -13.22 15.18 -8.11
CA THR A 22 -11.82 15.57 -8.38
C THR A 22 -11.42 15.16 -9.80
N ASP A 23 -10.41 15.83 -10.36
CA ASP A 23 -9.93 15.51 -11.72
C ASP A 23 -9.54 14.03 -11.88
N TRP A 24 -8.99 13.41 -10.84
CA TRP A 24 -8.62 12.00 -10.86
C TRP A 24 -9.84 11.07 -10.87
N GLN A 25 -10.89 11.34 -10.08
CA GLN A 25 -12.12 10.54 -10.09
C GLN A 25 -12.81 10.55 -11.46
N LYS A 26 -12.79 11.72 -12.13
CA LYS A 26 -13.31 11.84 -13.50
C LYS A 26 -12.49 11.01 -14.48
N LYS A 27 -11.16 11.04 -14.36
CA LYS A 27 -10.26 10.22 -15.20
C LYS A 27 -10.47 8.72 -15.00
N GLU A 28 -10.57 8.25 -13.76
CA GLU A 28 -10.81 6.82 -13.47
C GLU A 28 -12.11 6.34 -14.13
N LYS A 29 -13.18 7.15 -14.04
CA LYS A 29 -14.46 6.84 -14.69
C LYS A 29 -14.32 6.73 -16.21
N LEU A 30 -13.65 7.69 -16.86
CA LEU A 30 -13.45 7.68 -18.32
C LEU A 30 -12.58 6.49 -18.77
N LEU A 31 -11.55 6.15 -17.99
CA LEU A 31 -10.70 4.99 -18.25
C LEU A 31 -11.49 3.68 -18.13
N TRP A 32 -12.32 3.55 -17.09
CA TRP A 32 -13.21 2.40 -16.92
C TRP A 32 -14.20 2.25 -18.07
N GLU A 33 -14.87 3.33 -18.48
CA GLU A 33 -15.79 3.32 -19.63
C GLU A 33 -15.08 2.91 -20.92
N SER A 34 -13.83 3.36 -21.13
CA SER A 34 -13.03 3.00 -22.30
C SER A 34 -12.64 1.52 -22.30
N TYR A 35 -12.29 0.98 -21.13
CA TYR A 35 -11.99 -0.44 -20.95
C TYR A 35 -13.22 -1.33 -21.19
N GLU A 36 -14.37 -1.00 -20.58
CA GLU A 36 -15.64 -1.73 -20.77
C GLU A 36 -16.11 -1.73 -22.23
N GLN A 37 -15.88 -0.62 -22.94
CA GLN A 37 -16.17 -0.50 -24.38
C GLN A 37 -15.10 -1.15 -25.27
N LYS A 38 -14.10 -1.82 -24.69
CA LYS A 38 -12.97 -2.48 -25.37
C LYS A 38 -12.17 -1.54 -26.29
N LYS A 39 -12.16 -0.24 -25.97
CA LYS A 39 -11.38 0.78 -26.70
C LYS A 39 -9.90 0.76 -26.31
N ILE A 40 -9.60 0.25 -25.12
CA ILE A 40 -8.26 0.03 -24.59
C ILE A 40 -8.19 -1.37 -24.00
N SER A 41 -7.00 -1.96 -24.02
CA SER A 41 -6.72 -3.23 -23.36
C SER A 41 -6.70 -3.09 -21.83
N SER A 42 -6.74 -4.23 -21.12
CA SER A 42 -6.60 -4.25 -19.65
C SER A 42 -5.27 -3.69 -19.18
N GLU A 43 -4.18 -3.94 -19.92
CA GLU A 43 -2.85 -3.42 -19.60
C GLU A 43 -2.81 -1.90 -19.77
N GLU A 44 -3.31 -1.38 -20.89
CA GLU A 44 -3.40 0.07 -21.13
C GLU A 44 -4.26 0.76 -20.09
N TRP A 45 -5.40 0.15 -19.73
CA TRP A 45 -6.27 0.65 -18.66
C TRP A 45 -5.54 0.74 -17.33
N TYR A 46 -4.85 -0.34 -16.92
CA TYR A 46 -4.11 -0.38 -15.66
C TYR A 46 -2.97 0.65 -15.61
N GLN A 47 -2.15 0.73 -16.67
CA GLN A 47 -1.07 1.72 -16.75
C GLN A 47 -1.62 3.16 -16.71
N SER A 48 -2.74 3.42 -17.42
CA SER A 48 -3.37 4.74 -17.44
C SER A 48 -3.97 5.13 -16.09
N LEU A 49 -4.52 4.16 -15.33
CA LEU A 49 -4.97 4.42 -13.96
C LEU A 49 -3.82 4.91 -13.07
N LEU A 50 -2.66 4.26 -13.15
CA LEU A 50 -1.48 4.66 -12.37
C LEU A 50 -0.94 6.03 -12.82
N ILE A 51 -0.76 6.23 -14.13
CA ILE A 51 -0.08 7.40 -14.70
C ILE A 51 -1.00 8.62 -14.75
N GLU A 52 -2.20 8.47 -15.30
CA GLU A 52 -3.08 9.61 -15.61
C GLU A 52 -4.01 9.97 -14.46
N ALA A 53 -4.60 8.95 -13.84
CA ALA A 53 -5.51 9.12 -12.70
C ALA A 53 -4.79 9.11 -11.35
N GLY A 54 -3.51 8.70 -11.31
CA GLY A 54 -2.74 8.69 -10.08
C GLY A 54 -3.23 7.64 -9.07
N SER A 55 -3.81 6.53 -9.53
CA SER A 55 -4.23 5.43 -8.66
C SER A 55 -3.04 4.85 -7.89
N LEU A 56 -3.29 4.48 -6.63
CA LEU A 56 -2.33 3.82 -5.75
C LEU A 56 -2.54 2.30 -5.70
N GLY A 57 -3.53 1.79 -6.44
CA GLY A 57 -4.08 0.46 -6.19
C GLY A 57 -4.96 0.43 -4.94
N SER A 58 -5.87 -0.53 -4.87
CA SER A 58 -6.88 -0.61 -3.81
C SER A 58 -6.35 -1.24 -2.52
N GLU A 59 -5.36 -2.15 -2.60
CA GLU A 59 -4.98 -3.00 -1.47
C GLU A 59 -3.46 -3.24 -1.38
N LEU A 60 -2.98 -3.38 -0.15
CA LEU A 60 -1.65 -3.86 0.13
C LEU A 60 -1.67 -5.39 0.17
N GLN A 61 -0.78 -6.05 -0.57
CA GLN A 61 -0.57 -7.49 -0.50
C GLN A 61 0.89 -7.75 -0.15
N VAL A 62 1.12 -8.66 0.80
CA VAL A 62 2.45 -9.03 1.27
C VAL A 62 2.62 -10.52 1.10
N TRP A 63 3.28 -10.91 0.02
CA TRP A 63 3.50 -12.30 -0.36
C TRP A 63 4.64 -12.91 0.45
N LEU A 64 4.46 -14.13 0.94
CA LEU A 64 5.53 -14.89 1.58
C LEU A 64 6.27 -15.71 0.51
N GLU A 65 7.49 -15.30 0.21
CA GLU A 65 8.31 -15.97 -0.81
C GLU A 65 9.13 -17.11 -0.22
N GLN A 66 9.79 -16.86 0.92
CA GLN A 66 10.73 -17.82 1.51
C GLN A 66 10.69 -17.81 3.03
N LYS A 67 10.88 -19.01 3.61
CA LYS A 67 11.11 -19.22 5.03
C LYS A 67 12.51 -19.79 5.22
N THR A 68 13.34 -19.11 6.00
CA THR A 68 14.71 -19.55 6.29
C THR A 68 15.09 -19.15 7.72
N LYS A 69 16.37 -19.30 8.09
CA LYS A 69 16.95 -18.73 9.30
C LYS A 69 17.90 -17.60 8.93
N ALA A 70 17.87 -16.53 9.72
CA ALA A 70 18.87 -15.48 9.65
C ALA A 70 20.16 -16.00 10.29
N ASP A 71 21.26 -15.98 9.53
CA ASP A 71 22.58 -16.23 10.11
C ASP A 71 23.09 -14.99 10.88
N LYS A 72 24.14 -15.19 11.69
CA LYS A 72 24.69 -14.11 12.53
C LYS A 72 25.22 -12.94 11.70
N SER A 73 25.85 -13.20 10.55
CA SER A 73 26.37 -12.16 9.66
C SER A 73 25.25 -11.29 9.08
N PHE A 74 24.14 -11.91 8.68
CA PHE A 74 22.97 -11.22 8.18
C PHE A 74 22.36 -10.32 9.26
N LEU A 75 22.20 -10.84 10.49
CA LEU A 75 21.68 -10.07 11.63
C LEU A 75 22.56 -8.86 12.00
N GLN A 76 23.88 -8.96 11.82
CA GLN A 76 24.80 -7.86 12.09
C GLN A 76 24.57 -6.66 11.16
N THR A 77 24.00 -6.87 9.97
CA THR A 77 23.71 -5.77 9.03
C THR A 77 22.57 -4.85 9.47
N PHE A 78 21.84 -5.20 10.54
CA PHE A 78 20.65 -4.45 10.99
C PHE A 78 20.79 -3.80 12.37
N GLN A 79 21.99 -3.80 12.96
CA GLN A 79 22.22 -3.25 14.30
C GLN A 79 21.96 -1.72 14.39
N PRO A 80 21.45 -1.22 15.53
CA PRO A 80 21.09 -1.95 16.74
C PRO A 80 19.74 -2.67 16.61
N VAL A 81 19.68 -3.92 17.06
CA VAL A 81 18.42 -4.69 17.12
C VAL A 81 18.05 -5.03 18.55
N ASN A 82 16.76 -4.86 18.89
CA ASN A 82 16.23 -5.35 20.15
C ASN A 82 16.04 -6.87 20.08
N ALA A 83 16.78 -7.60 20.92
CA ALA A 83 16.81 -9.06 20.96
C ALA A 83 15.47 -9.70 21.41
N ASP A 84 14.47 -8.93 21.83
CA ASP A 84 13.15 -9.45 22.21
C ASP A 84 12.02 -8.86 21.36
N SER A 85 12.24 -8.81 20.04
CA SER A 85 11.25 -8.26 19.11
C SER A 85 11.21 -8.98 17.77
N LEU A 86 10.09 -8.79 17.06
CA LEU A 86 10.08 -8.95 15.62
C LEU A 86 10.74 -7.73 14.99
N LEU A 87 11.62 -7.96 14.03
CA LEU A 87 12.25 -6.92 13.22
C LEU A 87 11.65 -6.92 11.82
N LEU A 88 11.29 -5.74 11.32
CA LEU A 88 10.99 -5.51 9.91
C LEU A 88 12.10 -4.71 9.25
N ARG A 89 12.53 -5.13 8.06
CA ARG A 89 13.58 -4.43 7.33
C ARG A 89 13.40 -4.47 5.82
N ILE A 90 13.46 -3.30 5.20
CA ILE A 90 13.60 -3.15 3.76
C ILE A 90 15.10 -3.04 3.45
N PRO A 91 15.70 -3.94 2.63
CA PRO A 91 17.11 -3.88 2.28
C PRO A 91 17.43 -2.67 1.39
N ASN A 92 18.72 -2.38 1.17
CA ASN A 92 19.12 -1.27 0.29
C ASN A 92 18.69 -1.53 -1.17
N GLU A 93 18.91 -2.76 -1.64
CA GLU A 93 18.37 -3.27 -2.91
C GLU A 93 17.02 -3.92 -2.64
N TRP A 94 15.99 -3.08 -2.58
CA TRP A 94 14.65 -3.51 -2.19
C TRP A 94 13.73 -3.82 -3.37
N GLU A 95 14.01 -3.32 -4.57
CA GLU A 95 13.12 -3.58 -5.69
C GLU A 95 13.33 -4.99 -6.25
N VAL A 96 12.23 -5.71 -6.45
CA VAL A 96 12.20 -7.01 -7.12
C VAL A 96 11.28 -6.90 -8.32
N VAL A 97 11.79 -7.16 -9.52
CA VAL A 97 11.02 -7.21 -10.76
C VAL A 97 10.93 -8.67 -11.21
N LYS A 98 9.71 -9.20 -11.35
CA LYS A 98 9.46 -10.56 -11.84
C LYS A 98 9.50 -10.57 -13.38
N GLU A 99 9.62 -11.75 -13.96
CA GLU A 99 9.69 -11.94 -15.42
C GLU A 99 8.45 -11.38 -16.17
N ASN A 100 7.29 -11.38 -15.50
CA ASN A 100 6.06 -10.81 -16.04
C ASN A 100 5.99 -9.28 -15.94
N GLY A 101 7.05 -8.61 -15.47
CA GLY A 101 7.13 -7.15 -15.31
C GLY A 101 6.57 -6.61 -14.00
N ASN A 102 5.95 -7.45 -13.15
CA ASN A 102 5.47 -7.01 -11.84
C ASN A 102 6.65 -6.60 -10.94
N SER A 103 6.53 -5.44 -10.30
CA SER A 103 7.51 -4.93 -9.34
C SER A 103 6.98 -5.00 -7.91
N TYR A 104 7.87 -5.34 -6.98
CA TYR A 104 7.59 -5.52 -5.56
C TYR A 104 8.67 -4.85 -4.71
N VAL A 105 8.30 -4.47 -3.49
CA VAL A 105 9.25 -4.08 -2.45
C VAL A 105 9.58 -5.30 -1.61
N LYS A 106 10.85 -5.70 -1.60
CA LYS A 106 11.40 -6.75 -0.74
C LYS A 106 11.38 -6.30 0.71
N LEU A 107 10.93 -7.19 1.59
CA LEU A 107 10.86 -6.95 3.02
C LEU A 107 11.29 -8.21 3.76
N TYR A 108 12.10 -8.05 4.81
CA TYR A 108 12.43 -9.12 5.73
C TYR A 108 11.65 -8.96 7.03
N MET A 109 11.03 -10.05 7.48
CA MET A 109 10.51 -10.18 8.84
C MET A 109 11.36 -11.22 9.58
N ILE A 110 11.94 -10.82 10.70
CA ILE A 110 12.88 -11.65 11.46
C ILE A 110 12.39 -11.75 12.89
N ASN A 111 12.36 -12.96 13.43
CA ASN A 111 12.06 -13.16 14.84
C ASN A 111 13.34 -13.19 15.66
N LEU A 112 13.58 -12.14 16.43
CA LEU A 112 14.75 -12.07 17.31
C LEU A 112 14.47 -12.63 18.70
N LYS A 113 13.19 -12.88 19.03
CA LYS A 113 12.78 -13.41 20.33
C LYS A 113 13.29 -14.83 20.55
N SER A 114 13.27 -15.25 21.81
CA SER A 114 13.58 -16.62 22.22
C SER A 114 12.45 -17.62 21.96
N ASP A 115 11.23 -17.15 21.68
CA ASP A 115 10.04 -17.97 21.42
C ASP A 115 9.55 -17.86 19.97
N THR A 116 8.73 -18.81 19.52
CA THR A 116 8.14 -18.81 18.18
C THR A 116 7.05 -17.75 18.07
N ALA A 117 7.18 -16.83 17.12
CA ALA A 117 6.15 -15.83 16.84
C ALA A 117 5.04 -16.41 15.95
N SER A 118 3.79 -16.27 16.40
CA SER A 118 2.60 -16.68 15.62
C SER A 118 2.21 -15.61 14.60
N ILE A 119 2.55 -15.78 13.32
CA ILE A 119 2.32 -14.78 12.27
C ILE A 119 0.98 -15.05 11.54
N PRO A 120 0.05 -14.09 11.47
CA PRO A 120 -1.25 -14.26 10.81
C PRO A 120 -1.10 -14.27 9.29
N ARG A 121 -1.72 -15.25 8.64
CA ARG A 121 -1.69 -15.52 7.21
C ARG A 121 -3.09 -15.41 6.59
N ILE A 122 -3.11 -15.02 5.32
CA ILE A 122 -4.28 -15.12 4.43
C ILE A 122 -3.77 -15.80 3.16
N ASP A 123 -4.08 -17.09 3.03
CA ASP A 123 -3.55 -17.95 1.96
C ASP A 123 -2.02 -17.87 1.83
N ALA A 124 -1.53 -17.34 0.70
CA ALA A 124 -0.10 -17.14 0.43
C ALA A 124 0.45 -15.85 1.07
N THR A 125 -0.38 -14.92 1.49
CA THR A 125 0.02 -13.60 2.00
C THR A 125 0.13 -13.54 3.53
N ILE A 126 0.72 -12.46 4.03
CA ILE A 126 0.76 -12.09 5.45
C ILE A 126 -0.28 -11.00 5.72
N ASN A 127 -1.05 -11.16 6.80
CA ASN A 127 -2.05 -10.19 7.24
C ASN A 127 -1.43 -9.04 8.07
N ASN A 128 -2.24 -8.07 8.47
CA ASN A 128 -1.92 -6.98 9.42
C ASN A 128 -0.77 -6.06 8.98
N PHE A 129 -0.57 -5.96 7.67
CA PHE A 129 0.39 -5.03 7.10
C PHE A 129 -0.28 -3.72 6.66
N SER A 130 0.48 -2.63 6.77
CA SER A 130 0.13 -1.32 6.23
C SER A 130 1.37 -0.63 5.71
N ASP A 131 1.21 0.23 4.72
CA ASP A 131 2.30 1.04 4.20
C ASP A 131 2.03 2.53 4.36
N TYR A 132 3.12 3.28 4.45
CA TYR A 132 3.10 4.68 4.87
C TYR A 132 4.02 5.52 3.99
N ILE A 133 3.57 6.72 3.67
CA ILE A 133 4.37 7.75 3.01
C ILE A 133 4.47 8.98 3.90
N LYS A 134 5.63 9.63 3.87
CA LYS A 134 5.85 10.90 4.58
C LYS A 134 5.47 12.09 3.68
N ILE A 135 4.48 12.87 4.11
CA ILE A 135 4.01 14.07 3.42
C ILE A 135 4.16 15.25 4.39
N LYS A 136 4.91 16.29 3.98
CA LYS A 136 5.14 17.50 4.81
C LYS A 136 5.57 17.17 6.25
N GLY A 137 6.47 16.20 6.41
CA GLY A 137 7.03 15.78 7.70
C GLY A 137 6.17 14.82 8.52
N LYS A 138 4.94 14.51 8.10
CA LYS A 138 4.02 13.58 8.79
C LYS A 138 3.88 12.27 8.03
N TRP A 139 3.78 11.16 8.75
CA TRP A 139 3.52 9.84 8.18
C TRP A 139 2.03 9.63 7.97
N TYR A 140 1.64 9.20 6.77
CA TYR A 140 0.27 8.89 6.43
C TYR A 140 0.17 7.45 5.96
N GLN A 141 -0.76 6.70 6.54
CA GLN A 141 -1.12 5.37 6.04
C GLN A 141 -1.80 5.54 4.67
N ILE A 142 -1.33 4.77 3.69
CA ILE A 142 -1.80 4.87 2.31
C ILE A 142 -2.56 3.61 1.89
N ARG A 143 -2.09 2.41 2.22
CA ARG A 143 -2.82 1.15 2.02
C ARG A 143 -2.69 0.27 3.26
N GLN A 144 -3.61 -0.68 3.37
CA GLN A 144 -3.56 -1.75 4.37
C GLN A 144 -3.98 -3.06 3.70
N ASN A 145 -3.55 -4.16 4.31
CA ASN A 145 -3.97 -5.49 3.88
C ASN A 145 -5.48 -5.63 4.14
N TYR A 146 -6.23 -6.03 3.12
CA TYR A 146 -7.67 -6.21 3.21
C TYR A 146 -8.01 -7.68 3.49
N LYS A 147 -9.02 -7.91 4.33
CA LYS A 147 -9.59 -9.25 4.53
C LYS A 147 -10.76 -9.41 3.57
N SER A 148 -10.64 -10.33 2.61
CA SER A 148 -11.78 -10.71 1.77
C SER A 148 -12.72 -11.65 2.52
N ASP A 149 -14.02 -11.41 2.44
CA ASP A 149 -15.05 -12.27 3.03
C ASP A 149 -15.31 -13.54 2.22
N CYS A 150 -14.75 -13.68 1.01
CA CYS A 150 -14.97 -14.83 0.15
C CYS A 150 -13.69 -15.65 -0.12
N GLY A 151 -13.75 -16.95 0.17
CA GLY A 151 -12.83 -17.97 -0.35
C GLY A 151 -11.44 -18.08 0.30
N ASN A 152 -11.01 -17.11 1.11
CA ASN A 152 -9.65 -17.11 1.67
C ASN A 152 -9.52 -17.97 2.94
N SER A 153 -8.38 -18.66 3.07
CA SER A 153 -8.02 -19.41 4.28
C SER A 153 -7.22 -18.53 5.23
N TYR A 154 -7.74 -18.38 6.45
CA TYR A 154 -7.10 -17.62 7.53
C TYR A 154 -6.47 -18.59 8.53
N TYR A 155 -5.16 -18.45 8.75
CA TYR A 155 -4.41 -19.31 9.67
C TYR A 155 -3.20 -18.57 10.24
N ASN A 156 -2.51 -19.18 11.21
CA ASN A 156 -1.25 -18.66 11.72
C ASN A 156 -0.08 -19.55 11.29
N SER A 157 1.05 -18.96 10.94
CA SER A 157 2.31 -19.67 10.72
C SER A 157 3.34 -19.29 11.77
N GLY A 158 4.01 -20.29 12.35
CA GLY A 158 5.11 -20.07 13.29
C GLY A 158 6.36 -19.52 12.59
N LEU A 159 6.92 -18.46 13.15
CA LEU A 159 8.24 -17.95 12.84
C LEU A 159 9.15 -18.25 14.04
N GLU A 160 9.93 -19.31 13.92
CA GLU A 160 10.85 -19.78 14.97
C GLU A 160 11.88 -18.71 15.39
N PRO A 161 12.52 -18.85 16.57
CA PRO A 161 13.64 -18.01 16.95
C PRO A 161 14.73 -17.96 15.86
N ALA A 162 15.23 -16.76 15.57
CA ALA A 162 16.11 -16.44 14.43
C ALA A 162 15.54 -16.82 13.04
N GLY A 163 14.25 -17.15 12.97
CA GLY A 163 13.54 -17.37 11.73
C GLY A 163 13.44 -16.09 10.92
N LEU A 164 13.52 -16.24 9.61
CA LEU A 164 13.41 -15.16 8.63
C LEU A 164 12.34 -15.51 7.60
N TYR A 165 11.41 -14.59 7.39
CA TYR A 165 10.53 -14.56 6.24
C TYR A 165 11.04 -13.51 5.23
N SER A 166 11.27 -13.94 3.99
CA SER A 166 11.44 -13.03 2.85
C SER A 166 10.05 -12.78 2.26
N LEU A 167 9.68 -11.51 2.22
CA LEU A 167 8.37 -11.04 1.84
C LEU A 167 8.47 -10.13 0.61
N GLU A 168 7.42 -10.11 -0.19
CA GLU A 168 7.26 -9.20 -1.31
C GLU A 168 5.97 -8.39 -1.17
N VAL A 169 6.14 -7.08 -1.00
CA VAL A 169 5.03 -6.13 -0.87
C VAL A 169 4.69 -5.61 -2.25
N ASN A 170 3.43 -5.72 -2.67
CA ASN A 170 2.99 -5.21 -3.97
C ASN A 170 3.27 -3.69 -4.07
N SER A 171 3.95 -3.31 -5.14
CA SER A 171 4.55 -1.98 -5.25
C SER A 171 3.51 -0.90 -5.57
N ILE A 172 3.59 0.24 -4.87
CA ILE A 172 3.14 1.55 -5.37
C ILE A 172 4.25 2.32 -6.08
N HIS A 173 5.51 1.89 -5.88
CA HIS A 173 6.67 2.46 -6.54
C HIS A 173 6.57 2.27 -8.06
N GLN A 174 6.92 3.33 -8.77
CA GLN A 174 6.97 3.39 -10.21
C GLN A 174 8.41 3.66 -10.64
N ASN A 175 9.01 2.70 -11.35
CA ASN A 175 10.35 2.87 -11.93
C ASN A 175 10.52 4.15 -12.76
N LYS A 176 9.43 4.55 -13.42
CA LYS A 176 9.34 5.74 -14.27
C LYS A 176 8.76 6.97 -13.55
N GLY A 177 8.51 6.87 -12.24
CA GLY A 177 8.04 7.98 -11.42
C GLY A 177 9.14 9.03 -11.20
N SER A 178 8.73 10.30 -11.09
CA SER A 178 9.63 11.44 -10.85
C SER A 178 9.61 11.95 -9.42
N GLU A 179 8.56 11.64 -8.65
CA GLU A 179 8.38 12.16 -7.30
C GLU A 179 9.00 11.20 -6.29
N GLU A 180 10.12 11.58 -5.70
CA GLU A 180 10.77 10.79 -4.67
C GLU A 180 10.18 11.09 -3.28
N VAL A 181 9.70 10.05 -2.60
CA VAL A 181 9.01 10.19 -1.31
C VAL A 181 9.52 9.17 -0.29
N PRO A 182 9.62 9.54 1.00
CA PRO A 182 9.94 8.60 2.05
C PRO A 182 8.79 7.61 2.27
N TYR A 183 9.15 6.35 2.41
CA TYR A 183 8.24 5.22 2.50
C TYR A 183 8.70 4.24 3.58
N LYS A 184 7.74 3.60 4.24
CA LYS A 184 7.97 2.49 5.15
C LYS A 184 6.76 1.56 5.18
N VAL A 185 6.99 0.35 5.67
CA VAL A 185 5.96 -0.66 5.91
C VAL A 185 5.87 -0.90 7.42
N ALA A 186 4.66 -1.14 7.93
CA ALA A 186 4.43 -1.52 9.31
C ALA A 186 3.59 -2.80 9.41
N PHE A 187 3.83 -3.55 10.47
CA PHE A 187 3.11 -4.77 10.82
C PHE A 187 2.56 -4.63 12.25
N ASP A 188 1.26 -4.82 12.40
CA ASP A 188 0.60 -4.78 13.69
C ASP A 188 0.54 -6.18 14.31
N TYR A 189 1.25 -6.35 15.42
CA TYR A 189 1.48 -7.62 16.09
C TYR A 189 1.25 -7.52 17.60
N ASN A 190 0.31 -8.29 18.14
CA ASN A 190 -0.03 -8.30 19.57
C ASN A 190 -0.25 -6.89 20.15
N GLY A 191 -0.97 -6.04 19.43
CA GLY A 191 -1.27 -4.65 19.82
C GLY A 191 -0.08 -3.69 19.72
N LYS A 192 1.08 -4.14 19.24
CA LYS A 192 2.25 -3.30 18.98
C LYS A 192 2.46 -3.12 17.49
N ARG A 193 2.81 -1.90 17.08
CA ARG A 193 3.23 -1.61 15.72
C ARG A 193 4.73 -1.82 15.59
N ILE A 194 5.13 -2.67 14.65
CA ILE A 194 6.52 -2.86 14.25
C ILE A 194 6.70 -2.15 12.91
N GLU A 195 7.67 -1.24 12.83
CA GLU A 195 7.93 -0.48 11.60
C GLU A 195 9.23 -0.94 10.95
N SER A 196 9.27 -0.90 9.62
CA SER A 196 10.52 -1.02 8.86
C SER A 196 11.37 0.25 8.98
N ASN A 197 12.61 0.16 8.52
CA ASN A 197 13.37 1.36 8.17
C ASN A 197 12.67 2.17 7.06
N GLU A 198 13.00 3.46 7.03
CA GLU A 198 12.65 4.37 5.94
C GLU A 198 13.47 4.05 4.70
N VAL A 199 12.81 4.01 3.55
CA VAL A 199 13.41 4.00 2.21
C VAL A 199 12.78 5.07 1.35
N LYS A 200 13.36 5.33 0.19
CA LYS A 200 12.82 6.25 -0.81
C LYS A 200 12.19 5.44 -1.94
N ILE A 201 10.96 5.78 -2.29
CA ILE A 201 10.29 5.27 -3.48
C ILE A 201 9.99 6.43 -4.43
N ARG A 202 9.78 6.11 -5.70
CA ARG A 202 9.33 7.02 -6.74
C ARG A 202 7.85 6.82 -7.07
N LEU A 203 7.12 7.92 -7.24
CA LEU A 203 5.73 7.94 -7.68
C LEU A 203 5.59 8.74 -8.97
N TYR A 204 4.56 8.44 -9.76
CA TYR A 204 4.15 9.37 -10.81
C TYR A 204 3.61 10.67 -10.19
N THR A 205 3.81 11.79 -10.88
CA THR A 205 3.35 13.10 -10.42
C THR A 205 1.86 13.13 -10.06
N ASN A 206 1.01 12.42 -10.81
CA ASN A 206 -0.43 12.39 -10.51
C ASN A 206 -0.76 11.55 -9.26
N GLN A 207 -0.01 10.48 -8.98
CA GLN A 207 -0.15 9.72 -7.73
C GLN A 207 0.20 10.60 -6.53
N TRP A 208 1.32 11.34 -6.62
CA TRP A 208 1.72 12.28 -5.59
C TRP A 208 0.68 13.39 -5.37
N LYS A 209 0.20 14.02 -6.44
CA LYS A 209 -0.84 15.06 -6.36
C LYS A 209 -2.11 14.53 -5.69
N ARG A 210 -2.56 13.33 -6.07
CA ARG A 210 -3.71 12.67 -5.45
C ARG A 210 -3.48 12.42 -3.96
N LEU A 211 -2.34 11.84 -3.57
CA LEU A 211 -1.97 11.58 -2.18
C LEU A 211 -1.98 12.86 -1.33
N VAL A 212 -1.36 13.92 -1.82
CA VAL A 212 -1.33 15.21 -1.11
C VAL A 212 -2.74 15.77 -0.97
N TYR A 213 -3.58 15.64 -1.99
CA TYR A 213 -4.98 16.06 -1.92
C TYR A 213 -5.75 15.27 -0.86
N GLU A 214 -5.71 13.93 -0.91
CA GLU A 214 -6.52 13.06 -0.03
C GLU A 214 -6.08 13.06 1.43
N LYS A 215 -4.82 13.36 1.73
CA LYS A 215 -4.25 13.21 3.08
C LYS A 215 -3.99 14.53 3.80
N VAL A 216 -3.92 15.65 3.08
CA VAL A 216 -3.50 16.94 3.64
C VAL A 216 -4.59 18.01 3.57
N LYS A 217 -5.50 17.94 2.61
CA LYS A 217 -6.66 18.85 2.55
C LYS A 217 -7.81 18.31 3.38
#